data_AF-A0A1F3BQF2-F1
#
_entry.id   AF-A0A1F3BQF2-F1
#
_cell.length_a   1.000
_cell.length_b   1.000
_cell.length_c   1.000
_cell.angle_alpha   90.00
_cell.angle_beta   90.00
_cell.angle_gamma   90.00
#
_symmetry.space_group_name_H-M   'P 1'
#
loop_
_entity.id
_entity.type
_entity.pdbx_description
1 polymer ?
#
loop_
_entity_poly.entity_id
_entity_poly.type
_entity_poly.pdbx_seq_one_letter_code
_entity_poly.pdbx_strand_id
1 'polypeptide(L)'
;MKKQIKQIKQNIANLLILALMVLVANSLYAQRPIEQNPPRIPDSTQIIKLTNELSRELSLTETQKVEISKIYFDHFEEVKKQIEENKSVKMKNKEEMEILRKKFEEQVKGLLSDDQQEKFVIFQQTHKPAQRKE
;
A
#
# COMPACT_ATOMS: atom_id res chain seq x y z
N MET A 1 5.56 60.84 -24.81
CA MET A 1 5.13 59.52 -25.36
C MET A 1 6.08 58.37 -25.01
N LYS A 2 7.38 58.39 -25.36
CA LYS A 2 8.33 57.29 -25.07
C LYS A 2 8.45 56.91 -23.58
N LYS A 3 8.42 57.90 -22.67
CA LYS A 3 8.47 57.68 -21.20
C LYS A 3 7.24 56.93 -20.67
N GLN A 4 6.04 57.24 -21.20
CA GLN A 4 4.81 56.55 -20.83
C GLN A 4 4.80 55.09 -21.34
N ILE A 5 5.25 54.85 -22.57
CA ILE A 5 5.36 53.49 -23.12
C ILE A 5 6.34 52.64 -22.29
N LYS A 6 7.48 53.23 -21.86
CA LYS A 6 8.45 52.55 -20.99
C LYS A 6 7.83 52.19 -19.63
N GLN A 7 7.07 53.12 -19.03
CA GLN A 7 6.39 52.88 -17.75
C GLN A 7 5.33 51.78 -17.86
N ILE A 8 4.53 51.77 -18.93
CA ILE A 8 3.50 50.75 -19.16
C ILE A 8 4.14 49.36 -19.30
N LYS A 9 5.23 49.25 -20.08
CA LYS A 9 5.96 47.98 -20.23
C LYS A 9 6.53 47.47 -18.90
N GLN A 10 7.04 48.37 -18.06
CA GLN A 10 7.57 48.01 -16.75
C GLN A 10 6.46 47.57 -15.78
N ASN A 11 5.30 48.23 -15.80
CA ASN A 11 4.15 47.82 -15.00
C ASN A 11 3.61 46.45 -15.42
N ILE A 12 3.53 46.17 -16.73
CA ILE A 12 3.11 44.85 -17.25
C ILE A 12 4.09 43.75 -16.82
N ALA A 13 5.40 44.01 -16.94
CA ALA A 13 6.42 43.05 -16.50
C ALA A 13 6.29 42.72 -15.01
N ASN A 14 6.09 43.74 -14.16
CA ASN A 14 5.89 43.55 -12.72
C ASN A 14 4.62 42.74 -12.42
N LEU A 15 3.53 42.98 -13.16
CA LEU A 15 2.26 42.30 -12.97
C LEU A 15 2.35 40.82 -13.38
N LEU A 16 3.10 40.51 -14.44
CA LEU A 16 3.39 39.13 -14.86
C LEU A 16 4.24 38.38 -13.81
N ILE A 17 5.24 39.04 -13.24
CA ILE A 17 6.08 38.46 -12.17
C ILE A 17 5.21 38.15 -10.93
N LEU A 18 4.32 39.07 -10.55
CA LEU A 18 3.42 38.89 -9.41
C LEU A 18 2.44 37.70 -9.64
N ALA A 19 1.86 37.61 -10.83
CA ALA A 19 0.96 36.50 -11.19
C ALA A 19 1.67 35.14 -11.15
N LEU A 20 2.93 35.07 -11.58
CA LEU A 20 3.73 33.85 -11.52
C LEU A 20 4.01 33.41 -10.06
N MET A 21 4.30 34.36 -9.16
CA MET A 21 4.50 34.03 -7.74
C MET A 21 3.25 33.46 -7.07
N VAL A 22 2.05 33.96 -7.43
CA VAL A 22 0.77 33.46 -6.89
C VAL A 22 0.50 32.03 -7.36
N LEU A 23 0.87 31.66 -8.60
CA LEU A 23 0.71 30.29 -9.10
C LEU A 23 1.65 29.30 -8.40
N VAL A 24 2.90 29.69 -8.12
CA VAL A 24 3.86 28.84 -7.40
C VAL A 24 3.44 28.66 -5.93
N ALA A 25 2.98 29.72 -5.26
CA ALA A 25 2.54 29.65 -3.87
C ALA A 25 1.38 28.65 -3.66
N ASN A 26 0.42 28.58 -4.59
CA ASN A 26 -0.70 27.64 -4.48
C ASN A 26 -0.27 26.16 -4.63
N SER A 27 0.78 25.85 -5.40
CA SER A 27 1.27 24.48 -5.58
C SER A 27 1.88 23.89 -4.30
N LEU A 28 2.47 24.73 -3.44
CA LEU A 28 3.10 24.29 -2.19
C LEU A 28 2.07 23.96 -1.09
N TYR A 29 0.91 24.62 -1.07
CA TYR A 29 -0.16 24.33 -0.11
C TYR A 29 -1.08 23.17 -0.52
N ALA A 30 -0.98 22.69 -1.76
CA ALA A 30 -1.77 21.55 -2.25
C ALA A 30 -1.26 20.19 -1.74
N GLN A 31 -0.01 20.10 -1.29
CA GLN A 31 0.55 18.88 -0.69
C GLN A 31 0.38 18.92 0.82
N ARG A 32 -0.85 18.73 1.31
CA ARG A 32 -1.00 18.35 2.73
C ARG A 32 -0.34 16.98 2.89
N PRO A 33 0.69 16.82 3.73
CA PRO A 33 1.17 15.48 4.08
C PRO A 33 0.00 14.77 4.76
N ILE A 34 -0.67 13.90 4.01
CA ILE A 34 -1.64 12.97 4.60
C ILE A 34 -0.80 12.10 5.51
N GLU A 35 -1.05 12.20 6.81
CA GLU A 35 -0.40 11.39 7.83
C GLU A 35 -0.67 9.92 7.51
N GLN A 36 0.29 9.27 6.84
CA GLN A 36 0.22 7.88 6.42
C GLN A 36 0.39 6.99 7.64
N ASN A 37 -0.72 6.67 8.31
CA ASN A 37 -0.70 5.60 9.28
C ASN A 37 -0.43 4.29 8.54
N PRO A 38 0.59 3.52 8.93
CA PRO A 38 0.86 2.22 8.32
C PRO A 38 -0.38 1.31 8.46
N PRO A 39 -0.64 0.43 7.48
CA PRO A 39 -1.72 -0.53 7.59
C PRO A 39 -1.54 -1.36 8.85
N ARG A 40 -2.64 -1.57 9.58
CA ARG A 40 -2.63 -2.36 10.81
C ARG A 40 -2.51 -3.85 10.46
N ILE A 41 -1.75 -4.59 11.26
CA ILE A 41 -1.72 -6.06 11.17
C ILE A 41 -3.12 -6.58 11.53
N PRO A 42 -3.68 -7.51 10.75
CA PRO A 42 -4.99 -8.08 11.05
C PRO A 42 -5.06 -8.76 12.41
N ASP A 43 -6.20 -8.64 13.09
CA ASP A 43 -6.49 -9.42 14.30
C ASP A 43 -7.06 -10.81 13.96
N SER A 44 -7.21 -11.67 14.96
CA SER A 44 -7.72 -13.04 14.77
C SER A 44 -9.08 -13.11 14.09
N THR A 45 -9.97 -12.15 14.36
CA THR A 45 -11.30 -12.10 13.74
C THR A 45 -11.19 -11.74 12.26
N GLN A 46 -10.30 -10.82 11.92
CA GLN A 46 -10.00 -10.43 10.55
C GLN A 46 -9.32 -11.57 9.78
N ILE A 47 -8.42 -12.32 10.42
CA ILE A 47 -7.78 -13.52 9.84
C ILE A 47 -8.84 -14.59 9.53
N ILE A 48 -9.77 -14.85 10.46
CA ILE A 48 -10.87 -15.80 10.25
C ILE A 48 -11.77 -15.33 9.09
N LYS A 49 -12.08 -14.03 9.02
CA LYS A 49 -12.89 -13.48 7.93
C LYS A 49 -12.18 -13.68 6.58
N LEU A 50 -10.90 -13.34 6.50
CA LEU A 50 -10.11 -13.43 5.28
C LEU A 50 -9.94 -14.87 4.79
N THR A 51 -9.72 -15.81 5.72
CA THR A 51 -9.63 -17.25 5.39
C THR A 51 -10.99 -17.84 4.98
N ASN A 52 -12.09 -17.35 5.55
CA ASN A 52 -13.44 -17.71 5.11
C ASN A 52 -13.75 -17.16 3.70
N GLU A 53 -13.37 -15.92 3.40
CA GLU A 53 -13.54 -15.32 2.06
C GLU A 53 -12.70 -16.08 1.03
N LEU A 54 -11.43 -16.34 1.33
CA LEU A 54 -10.54 -17.15 0.51
C LEU A 54 -11.12 -18.56 0.26
N SER A 55 -11.61 -19.22 1.30
CA SER A 55 -12.24 -20.55 1.21
C SER A 55 -13.43 -20.55 0.26
N ARG A 56 -14.26 -19.51 0.30
CA ARG A 56 -15.39 -19.36 -0.62
C ARG A 56 -14.95 -19.11 -2.05
N GLU A 57 -14.01 -18.19 -2.27
CA GLU A 57 -13.57 -17.82 -3.62
C GLU A 57 -12.81 -18.95 -4.33
N LEU A 58 -11.96 -19.67 -3.60
CA LEU A 58 -11.18 -20.78 -4.16
C LEU A 58 -11.91 -22.12 -4.08
N SER A 59 -13.09 -22.17 -3.43
CA SER A 59 -13.82 -23.41 -3.17
C SER A 59 -12.94 -24.44 -2.45
N LEU A 60 -12.26 -24.01 -1.39
CA LEU A 60 -11.36 -24.85 -0.61
C LEU A 60 -12.13 -25.96 0.11
N THR A 61 -11.52 -27.14 0.23
CA THR A 61 -12.01 -28.18 1.13
C THR A 61 -11.86 -27.75 2.60
N GLU A 62 -12.62 -28.36 3.51
CA GLU A 62 -12.50 -28.06 4.94
C GLU A 62 -11.08 -28.32 5.47
N THR A 63 -10.42 -29.37 4.99
CA THR A 63 -9.02 -29.67 5.34
C THR A 63 -8.07 -28.57 4.87
N GLN A 64 -8.17 -28.17 3.59
CA GLN A 64 -7.37 -27.06 3.04
C GLN A 64 -7.61 -25.77 3.82
N LYS A 65 -8.87 -25.47 4.16
CA LYS A 65 -9.25 -24.28 4.92
C LYS A 65 -8.60 -24.26 6.32
N VAL A 66 -8.62 -25.38 7.03
CA VAL A 66 -8.01 -25.48 8.37
C VAL A 66 -6.48 -25.26 8.29
N GLU A 67 -5.82 -25.91 7.33
CA GLU A 67 -4.36 -25.78 7.16
C GLU A 67 -3.96 -24.37 6.71
N ILE A 68 -4.68 -23.79 5.75
CA ILE A 68 -4.44 -22.42 5.29
C ILE A 68 -4.72 -21.42 6.40
N SER A 69 -5.78 -21.60 7.19
CA SER A 69 -6.07 -20.75 8.34
C SER A 69 -4.89 -20.72 9.32
N LYS A 70 -4.32 -21.89 9.63
CA LYS A 70 -3.12 -21.99 10.45
C LYS A 70 -1.93 -21.22 9.83
N ILE A 71 -1.68 -21.39 8.54
CA ILE A 71 -0.61 -20.66 7.82
C ILE A 71 -0.80 -19.14 7.93
N TYR A 72 -2.03 -18.65 7.81
CA TYR A 72 -2.32 -17.21 7.98
C TYR A 72 -2.04 -16.71 9.40
N PHE A 73 -2.46 -17.46 10.42
CA PHE A 73 -2.17 -17.11 11.81
C PHE A 73 -0.66 -17.07 12.08
N ASP A 74 0.05 -18.13 11.66
CA ASP A 74 1.50 -18.23 11.83
C ASP A 74 2.22 -17.09 11.09
N HIS A 75 1.82 -16.77 9.86
CA HIS A 75 2.39 -15.68 9.08
C HIS A 75 2.23 -14.31 9.76
N PHE A 76 1.03 -13.98 10.24
CA PHE A 76 0.81 -12.67 10.87
C PHE A 76 1.47 -12.56 12.24
N GLU A 77 1.63 -13.66 12.98
CA GLU A 77 2.45 -13.69 14.19
C GLU A 77 3.94 -13.47 13.88
N GLU A 78 4.48 -14.11 12.83
CA GLU A 78 5.86 -13.87 12.36
C GLU A 78 6.06 -12.42 11.94
N VAL A 79 5.13 -11.85 11.16
CA VAL A 79 5.16 -10.45 10.73
C VAL A 79 5.13 -9.50 11.93
N LYS A 80 4.28 -9.79 12.92
CA LYS A 80 4.18 -8.97 14.14
C LYS A 80 5.50 -8.96 14.90
N LYS A 81 6.13 -10.13 15.10
CA LYS A 81 7.45 -10.25 15.73
C LYS A 81 8.50 -9.47 14.94
N GLN A 82 8.53 -9.60 13.61
CA GLN A 82 9.49 -8.90 12.77
C GLN A 82 9.38 -7.37 12.89
N ILE A 83 8.15 -6.86 12.93
CA ILE A 83 7.88 -5.43 13.11
C ILE A 83 8.27 -4.96 14.52
N GLU A 84 7.99 -5.77 15.54
CA GLU A 84 8.33 -5.45 16.93
C GLU A 84 9.85 -5.41 17.18
N GLU A 85 10.60 -6.33 16.56
CA GLU A 85 12.05 -6.45 16.68
C GLU A 85 12.80 -5.35 15.90
N ASN A 86 12.29 -4.95 14.74
CA ASN A 86 13.00 -4.03 13.84
C ASN A 86 12.38 -2.63 13.74
N LYS A 87 11.88 -2.09 14.85
CA LYS A 87 11.27 -0.75 14.93
C LYS A 87 12.17 0.39 14.43
N SER A 88 13.48 0.19 14.31
CA SER A 88 14.48 1.23 14.04
C SER A 88 15.10 1.22 12.62
N VAL A 89 14.95 0.16 11.81
CA VAL A 89 15.68 0.04 10.53
C VAL A 89 14.73 -0.23 9.35
N LYS A 90 14.21 0.86 8.75
CA LYS A 90 13.23 0.80 7.65
C LYS A 90 13.68 -0.03 6.43
N MET A 91 14.95 -0.03 6.06
CA MET A 91 15.43 -0.75 4.87
C MET A 91 15.55 -2.26 5.08
N LYS A 92 16.07 -2.69 6.24
CA LYS A 92 16.20 -4.12 6.59
C LYS A 92 14.84 -4.81 6.67
N ASN A 93 13.83 -4.09 7.14
CA ASN A 93 12.45 -4.58 7.19
C ASN A 93 11.89 -4.92 5.82
N LYS A 94 12.32 -4.27 4.73
CA LYS A 94 11.73 -4.53 3.42
C LYS A 94 12.10 -5.93 2.91
N GLU A 95 13.39 -6.28 2.97
CA GLU A 95 13.86 -7.57 2.48
C GLU A 95 13.32 -8.74 3.33
N GLU A 96 13.33 -8.57 4.66
CA GLU A 96 12.79 -9.57 5.59
C GLU A 96 11.27 -9.77 5.39
N MET A 97 10.52 -8.69 5.17
CA MET A 97 9.08 -8.78 4.88
C MET A 97 8.80 -9.43 3.53
N GLU A 98 9.62 -9.21 2.51
CA GLU A 98 9.51 -9.91 1.23
C GLU A 98 9.82 -11.41 1.36
N ILE A 99 10.78 -11.79 2.22
CA ILE A 99 11.07 -13.20 2.53
C ILE A 99 9.87 -13.86 3.22
N LEU A 100 9.33 -13.23 4.27
CA LEU A 100 8.15 -13.72 4.99
C LEU A 100 6.94 -13.86 4.05
N ARG A 101 6.75 -12.89 3.15
CA ARG A 101 5.69 -12.92 2.16
C ARG A 101 5.86 -14.09 1.18
N LYS A 102 7.06 -14.29 0.62
CA LYS A 102 7.32 -15.40 -0.31
C LYS A 102 7.10 -16.76 0.35
N LYS A 103 7.65 -16.94 1.56
CA LYS A 103 7.46 -18.16 2.37
C LYS A 103 5.97 -18.45 2.57
N PHE A 104 5.20 -17.44 2.95
CA PHE A 104 3.75 -17.56 3.08
C PHE A 104 3.06 -17.94 1.77
N GLU A 105 3.39 -17.26 0.66
CA GLU A 105 2.81 -17.54 -0.66
C GLU A 105 3.11 -18.98 -1.11
N GLU A 106 4.33 -19.47 -0.88
CA GLU A 106 4.74 -20.85 -1.18
C GLU A 106 3.98 -21.87 -0.33
N GLN A 107 3.85 -21.64 0.98
CA GLN A 107 3.11 -22.52 1.88
C GLN A 107 1.64 -22.64 1.50
N VAL A 108 0.98 -21.52 1.16
CA VAL A 108 -0.41 -21.55 0.71
C VAL A 108 -0.53 -22.28 -0.63
N LYS A 109 0.29 -21.93 -1.64
CA LYS A 109 0.22 -22.57 -2.96
C LYS A 109 0.50 -24.06 -2.91
N GLY A 110 1.36 -24.52 -2.01
CA GLY A 110 1.63 -25.95 -1.79
C GLY A 110 0.40 -26.77 -1.36
N LEU A 111 -0.66 -26.11 -0.89
CA LEU A 111 -1.92 -26.76 -0.51
C LEU A 111 -3.03 -26.62 -1.56
N LEU A 112 -2.78 -25.90 -2.66
CA LEU A 112 -3.77 -25.56 -3.68
C LEU A 112 -3.53 -26.35 -4.97
N SER A 113 -4.62 -26.74 -5.64
CA SER A 113 -4.54 -27.21 -7.03
C SER A 113 -4.17 -26.06 -7.98
N ASP A 114 -3.74 -26.38 -9.21
CA ASP A 114 -3.36 -25.38 -10.21
C ASP A 114 -4.47 -24.33 -10.45
N ASP A 115 -5.72 -24.78 -10.63
CA ASP A 115 -6.89 -23.89 -10.77
C ASP A 115 -7.09 -22.99 -9.53
N GLN A 116 -6.85 -23.51 -8.34
CA GLN A 116 -6.96 -22.74 -7.09
C GLN A 116 -5.82 -21.74 -6.94
N GLN A 117 -4.63 -22.05 -7.43
CA GLN A 117 -3.49 -21.13 -7.41
C GLN A 117 -3.73 -19.91 -8.32
N GLU A 118 -4.35 -20.08 -9.48
CA GLU A 118 -4.73 -18.96 -10.34
C GLU A 118 -5.73 -18.03 -9.63
N LYS A 119 -6.77 -18.61 -9.03
CA LYS A 119 -7.75 -17.87 -8.21
C LYS A 119 -7.09 -17.18 -7.02
N PHE A 120 -6.11 -17.81 -6.39
CA PHE A 120 -5.36 -17.22 -5.29
C PHE A 120 -4.61 -15.95 -5.72
N VAL A 121 -3.97 -15.95 -6.88
CA VAL A 121 -3.29 -14.77 -7.42
C VAL A 121 -4.28 -13.63 -7.64
N ILE A 122 -5.47 -13.93 -8.17
CA ILE A 122 -6.54 -12.93 -8.36
C ILE A 122 -7.02 -12.40 -7.00
N PHE A 123 -7.28 -13.29 -6.03
CA PHE A 123 -7.69 -12.94 -4.68
C PHE A 123 -6.70 -11.97 -4.02
N GLN A 124 -5.40 -12.23 -4.15
CA GLN A 124 -4.36 -11.34 -3.62
C GLN A 124 -4.35 -9.97 -4.30
N GLN A 125 -4.67 -9.88 -5.58
CA GLN A 125 -4.72 -8.60 -6.29
C GLN A 125 -5.93 -7.77 -5.88
N THR A 126 -7.09 -8.40 -5.67
CA THR A 126 -8.34 -7.74 -5.28
C THR A 126 -8.35 -7.31 -3.81
N HIS A 127 -7.69 -8.07 -2.94
CA HIS A 127 -7.64 -7.83 -1.51
C HIS A 127 -6.37 -7.12 -1.03
N LYS A 128 -5.49 -6.70 -1.96
CA LYS A 128 -4.40 -5.78 -1.61
C LYS A 128 -5.01 -4.50 -1.06
N PRO A 129 -4.56 -4.00 0.11
CA PRO A 129 -4.98 -2.69 0.57
C PRO A 129 -4.66 -1.70 -0.53
N ALA A 130 -5.67 -0.94 -0.97
CA ALA A 130 -5.57 -0.06 -2.12
C ALA A 130 -4.32 0.83 -1.98
N GLN A 131 -3.27 0.51 -2.74
CA GLN A 131 -2.20 1.46 -2.97
C GLN A 131 -2.86 2.57 -3.79
N ARG A 132 -3.28 3.65 -3.11
CA ARG A 132 -3.83 4.81 -3.81
C ARG A 132 -2.73 5.30 -4.73
N LYS A 133 -3.00 5.19 -6.05
CA LYS A 133 -2.16 5.70 -7.12
C LYS A 133 -1.70 7.11 -6.74
N GLU A 134 -0.39 7.29 -6.72
CA GLU A 134 0.27 8.61 -6.61
C GLU A 134 -0.16 9.53 -7.76
#